data_AF-A0A0P1LL50-F1
#
_entry.id   AF-A0A0P1LL50-F1
#
_cell.length_a   1.000
_cell.length_b   1.000
_cell.length_c   1.000
_cell.angle_alpha   90.00
_cell.angle_beta   90.00
_cell.angle_gamma   90.00
#
_symmetry.space_group_name_H-M   'P 1'
#
loop_
_entity.id
_entity.type
_entity.pdbx_description
1 polymer ?
#
loop_
_entity_poly.entity_id
_entity_poly.type
_entity_poly.pdbx_seq_one_letter_code
_entity_poly.pdbx_strand_id
1 'polypeptide(L)'
;MAEEKYFLRKTSDDKWVIKEEMVTTKAEKWADEFIGRDPRKPELKSAQLRKFYNEVRALADRVEVEGFEKVKPLIKMLKVKVNYQKGRKLVPEKFVDFITECVDQVNDKEDFLDGFVKHFEAVVGYYYGKAEKFD
;
A
#
# COMPACT_ATOMS: atom_id res chain seq x y z
N MET A 1 24.16 8.93 -11.36
CA MET A 1 22.89 9.11 -10.61
C MET A 1 22.69 7.88 -9.77
N ALA A 2 22.22 7.99 -8.53
CA ALA A 2 21.96 6.82 -7.70
C ALA A 2 20.92 5.93 -8.40
N GLU A 3 21.10 4.61 -8.31
CA GLU A 3 20.11 3.65 -8.81
C GLU A 3 18.85 3.75 -7.94
N GLU A 4 17.70 3.93 -8.57
CA GLU A 4 16.43 4.13 -7.89
C GLU A 4 15.34 3.27 -8.50
N LYS A 5 14.55 2.66 -7.63
CA LYS A 5 13.26 2.08 -7.96
C LYS A 5 12.16 3.06 -7.59
N TYR A 6 10.90 2.68 -7.83
CA TYR A 6 9.78 3.53 -7.41
C TYR A 6 9.82 3.79 -5.91
N PHE A 7 9.73 2.75 -5.07
CA PHE A 7 9.70 2.89 -3.61
C PHE A 7 11.07 3.08 -2.95
N LEU A 8 12.12 2.60 -3.61
CA LEU A 8 13.42 2.34 -2.98
C LEU A 8 14.52 3.18 -3.63
N ARG A 9 15.49 3.58 -2.83
CA ARG A 9 16.77 4.13 -3.29
C ARG A 9 17.91 3.25 -2.77
N LYS A 10 19.03 3.24 -3.49
CA LYS A 10 20.25 2.59 -3.02
C LYS A 10 21.02 3.49 -2.04
N THR A 11 21.58 2.90 -1.00
CA THR A 11 22.54 3.56 -0.10
C THR A 11 23.96 3.52 -0.67
N SER A 12 24.91 4.24 -0.04
CA SER A 12 26.34 4.12 -0.34
C SER A 12 26.86 2.69 -0.28
N ASP A 13 26.27 1.89 0.62
CA ASP A 13 26.68 0.51 0.88
C ASP A 13 25.91 -0.51 0.00
N ASP A 14 25.34 -0.06 -1.11
CA ASP A 14 24.61 -0.87 -2.10
C ASP A 14 23.34 -1.59 -1.58
N LYS A 15 22.78 -1.15 -0.45
CA LYS A 15 21.52 -1.67 0.12
C LYS A 15 20.32 -0.88 -0.37
N TRP A 16 19.22 -1.58 -0.63
CA TRP A 16 17.93 -0.95 -0.89
C TRP A 16 17.28 -0.47 0.41
N VAL A 17 16.86 0.79 0.43
CA VAL A 17 16.09 1.38 1.53
C VAL A 17 14.89 2.15 0.98
N ILE A 18 13.80 2.18 1.75
CA ILE A 18 12.62 2.95 1.37
C ILE A 18 12.95 4.44 1.28
N LYS A 19 12.44 5.11 0.25
CA LYS A 19 12.58 6.55 0.10
C LYS A 19 11.75 7.25 1.19
N GLU A 20 12.29 8.32 1.76
CA GLU A 20 11.67 9.01 2.90
C GLU A 20 10.28 9.54 2.56
N GLU A 21 10.08 10.07 1.35
CA GLU A 21 8.79 10.58 0.90
C GLU A 21 7.72 9.48 0.79
N MET A 22 8.12 8.22 0.62
CA MET A 22 7.18 7.10 0.59
C MET A 22 6.56 6.86 1.96
N VAL A 23 7.27 7.06 3.04
CA VAL A 23 6.72 6.85 4.40
C VAL A 23 6.28 8.15 5.08
N THR A 24 6.40 9.27 4.39
CA THR A 24 5.97 10.60 4.87
C THR A 24 4.95 11.20 3.91
N THR A 25 5.35 12.15 3.07
CA THR A 25 4.46 13.02 2.27
C THR A 25 3.58 12.26 1.27
N LYS A 26 4.08 11.22 0.60
CA LYS A 26 3.26 10.42 -0.33
C LYS A 26 2.27 9.52 0.40
N ALA A 27 2.70 8.93 1.52
CA ALA A 27 1.79 8.11 2.34
C ALA A 27 0.67 8.96 2.94
N GLU A 28 1.02 10.13 3.46
CA GLU A 28 0.07 11.08 4.01
C GLU A 28 -0.93 11.56 2.95
N LYS A 29 -0.46 11.87 1.74
CA LYS A 29 -1.33 12.26 0.62
C LYS A 29 -2.35 11.18 0.28
N TRP A 30 -1.95 9.92 0.23
CA TRP A 30 -2.90 8.82 -0.01
C TRP A 30 -3.92 8.69 1.12
N ALA A 31 -3.49 8.83 2.37
CA ALA A 31 -4.40 8.84 3.50
C ALA A 31 -5.45 9.96 3.40
N ASP A 32 -5.04 11.17 3.00
CA ASP A 32 -5.95 12.31 2.78
C ASP A 32 -6.95 12.03 1.66
N GLU A 33 -6.52 11.44 0.53
CA GLU A 33 -7.41 11.05 -0.57
C GLU A 33 -8.42 9.96 -0.15
N PHE A 34 -8.07 9.09 0.80
CA PHE A 34 -8.97 8.07 1.31
C PHE A 34 -9.97 8.60 2.34
N ILE A 35 -9.59 9.65 3.06
CA ILE A 35 -10.48 10.34 3.99
C ILE A 35 -11.44 11.25 3.22
N GLY A 36 -10.95 11.98 2.23
CA GLY A 36 -11.74 12.96 1.50
C GLY A 36 -11.97 14.22 2.34
N ARG A 37 -13.16 14.82 2.21
CA ARG A 37 -13.44 16.16 2.78
C ARG A 37 -13.74 16.17 4.27
N ASP A 38 -14.25 15.06 4.81
CA ASP A 38 -14.73 14.99 6.19
C ASP A 38 -14.04 13.83 6.94
N PRO A 39 -13.13 14.11 7.89
CA PRO A 39 -12.43 13.08 8.65
C PRO A 39 -13.36 12.22 9.52
N ARG A 40 -14.57 12.70 9.80
CA ARG A 40 -15.60 11.96 10.53
C ARG A 40 -16.37 11.00 9.63
N LYS A 41 -16.35 11.24 8.32
CA LYS A 41 -16.97 10.38 7.32
C LYS A 41 -16.00 10.07 6.18
N PRO A 42 -14.93 9.29 6.46
CA PRO A 42 -13.97 8.90 5.45
C PRO A 42 -14.62 8.24 4.23
N GLU A 43 -14.16 8.58 3.02
CA GLU A 43 -14.65 7.97 1.78
C GLU A 43 -14.32 6.47 1.70
N LEU A 44 -13.14 6.08 2.18
CA LEU A 44 -12.77 4.69 2.40
C LEU A 44 -13.07 4.30 3.85
N LYS A 45 -13.81 3.21 4.06
CA LYS A 45 -14.04 2.67 5.42
C LYS A 45 -12.76 2.06 5.99
N SER A 46 -12.43 2.38 7.24
CA SER A 46 -11.28 1.84 7.99
C SER A 46 -11.20 0.31 7.97
N ALA A 47 -12.35 -0.38 8.01
CA ALA A 47 -12.43 -1.82 7.91
C ALA A 47 -11.96 -2.37 6.55
N GLN A 48 -12.24 -1.66 5.43
CA GLN A 48 -11.75 -2.07 4.11
C GLN A 48 -10.25 -1.82 3.98
N LEU A 49 -9.76 -0.67 4.46
CA LEU A 49 -8.33 -0.37 4.51
C LEU A 49 -7.56 -1.46 5.27
N ARG A 50 -8.02 -1.76 6.50
CA ARG A 50 -7.43 -2.80 7.36
C ARG A 50 -7.45 -4.17 6.70
N LYS A 51 -8.57 -4.53 6.05
CA LYS A 51 -8.71 -5.82 5.37
C LYS A 51 -7.65 -5.98 4.28
N PHE A 52 -7.47 -4.99 3.42
CA PHE A 52 -6.47 -5.04 2.34
C PHE A 52 -5.05 -5.00 2.89
N TYR A 53 -4.77 -4.17 3.90
CA TYR A 53 -3.46 -4.14 4.54
C TYR A 53 -3.09 -5.50 5.14
N ASN A 54 -4.02 -6.12 5.89
CA ASN A 54 -3.80 -7.45 6.45
C ASN A 54 -3.56 -8.52 5.37
N GLU A 55 -4.23 -8.41 4.22
CA GLU A 55 -3.98 -9.30 3.09
C GLU A 55 -2.58 -9.09 2.49
N VAL A 56 -2.14 -7.85 2.33
CA VAL A 56 -0.78 -7.52 1.87
C VAL A 56 0.26 -8.05 2.85
N ARG A 57 0.04 -7.92 4.17
CA ARG A 57 0.89 -8.50 5.21
C ARG A 57 0.94 -10.02 5.15
N ALA A 58 -0.20 -10.69 4.98
CA ALA A 58 -0.23 -12.14 4.83
C ALA A 58 0.52 -12.61 3.58
N LEU A 59 0.44 -11.86 2.47
CA LEU A 59 1.26 -12.13 1.28
C LEU A 59 2.75 -11.90 1.54
N ALA A 60 3.12 -10.90 2.34
CA ALA A 60 4.50 -10.66 2.75
C ALA A 60 5.08 -11.85 3.53
N ASP A 61 4.33 -12.36 4.51
CA ASP A 61 4.71 -13.55 5.28
C ASP A 61 4.89 -14.77 4.36
N ARG A 62 4.01 -14.92 3.36
CA ARG A 62 4.13 -15.99 2.36
C ARG A 62 5.32 -15.83 1.43
N VAL A 63 5.70 -14.60 1.04
CA VAL A 63 6.90 -14.36 0.23
C VAL A 63 8.15 -14.83 0.96
N GLU A 64 8.22 -14.64 2.29
CA GLU A 64 9.36 -15.08 3.09
C GLU A 64 9.45 -16.61 3.18
N VAL A 65 8.33 -17.32 3.18
CA VAL A 65 8.27 -18.79 3.30
C VAL A 65 8.32 -19.51 1.96
N GLU A 66 7.54 -19.05 0.97
CA GLU A 66 7.31 -19.74 -0.30
C GLU A 66 8.20 -19.21 -1.44
N GLY A 67 8.74 -17.99 -1.28
CA GLY A 67 9.51 -17.28 -2.30
C GLY A 67 8.66 -16.37 -3.19
N PHE A 68 9.24 -15.23 -3.59
CA PHE A 68 8.53 -14.17 -4.32
C PHE A 68 7.88 -14.64 -5.63
N GLU A 69 8.59 -15.38 -6.48
CA GLU A 69 8.07 -15.80 -7.78
C GLU A 69 6.78 -16.63 -7.69
N LYS A 70 6.63 -17.45 -6.64
CA LYS A 70 5.40 -18.23 -6.42
C LYS A 70 4.22 -17.36 -5.96
N VAL A 71 4.51 -16.33 -5.17
CA VAL A 71 3.49 -15.46 -4.57
C VAL A 71 3.15 -14.27 -5.47
N LYS A 72 4.03 -13.89 -6.40
CA LYS A 72 3.88 -12.76 -7.33
C LYS A 72 2.52 -12.74 -8.05
N PRO A 73 1.99 -13.84 -8.62
CA PRO A 73 0.66 -13.85 -9.20
C PRO A 73 -0.44 -13.44 -8.21
N LEU A 74 -0.33 -13.84 -6.94
CA LEU A 74 -1.28 -13.51 -5.89
C LEU A 74 -1.17 -12.05 -5.43
N ILE A 75 0.04 -11.46 -5.47
CA ILE A 75 0.22 -10.02 -5.30
C ILE A 75 -0.48 -9.28 -6.45
N LYS A 76 -0.31 -9.72 -7.70
CA LYS A 76 -1.03 -9.13 -8.85
C LYS A 76 -2.55 -9.27 -8.73
N MET A 77 -3.05 -10.33 -8.09
CA MET A 77 -4.49 -10.51 -7.82
C MET A 77 -5.10 -9.44 -6.91
N LEU A 78 -4.31 -8.68 -6.15
CA LEU A 78 -4.82 -7.53 -5.37
C LEU A 78 -5.55 -6.50 -6.25
N LYS A 79 -5.08 -6.28 -7.49
CA LYS A 79 -5.73 -5.40 -8.48
C LYS A 79 -7.14 -5.86 -8.84
N VAL A 80 -7.30 -7.17 -9.04
CA VAL A 80 -8.61 -7.77 -9.36
C VAL A 80 -9.54 -7.63 -8.16
N LYS A 81 -9.03 -7.91 -6.96
CA LYS A 81 -9.82 -7.84 -5.71
C LYS A 81 -10.29 -6.43 -5.41
N VAL A 82 -9.44 -5.41 -5.55
CA VAL A 82 -9.84 -4.01 -5.28
C VAL A 82 -10.88 -3.52 -6.29
N ASN A 83 -10.75 -3.89 -7.58
CA ASN A 83 -11.75 -3.57 -8.61
C ASN A 83 -13.11 -4.23 -8.33
N TYR A 84 -13.10 -5.49 -7.88
CA TYR A 84 -14.33 -6.16 -7.48
C TYR A 84 -15.01 -5.43 -6.30
N GLN A 85 -14.24 -5.00 -5.30
CA GLN A 85 -14.78 -4.24 -4.16
C GLN A 85 -15.30 -2.86 -4.57
N LYS A 86 -14.70 -2.21 -5.57
CA LYS A 86 -15.22 -0.98 -6.20
C LYS A 86 -16.56 -1.24 -6.88
N GLY A 87 -16.69 -2.33 -7.65
CA GLY A 87 -17.97 -2.74 -8.27
C GLY A 87 -19.08 -2.95 -7.25
N ARG A 88 -18.73 -3.39 -6.03
CA ARG A 88 -19.65 -3.51 -4.89
C ARG A 88 -19.86 -2.21 -4.11
N LYS A 89 -19.30 -1.08 -4.57
CA LYS A 89 -19.34 0.24 -3.93
C LYS A 89 -18.81 0.22 -2.48
N LEU A 90 -17.84 -0.66 -2.19
CA LEU A 90 -17.24 -0.79 -0.86
C LEU A 90 -15.98 0.07 -0.67
N VAL A 91 -15.32 0.43 -1.77
CA VAL A 91 -14.12 1.25 -1.78
C VAL A 91 -14.25 2.36 -2.84
N PRO A 92 -13.67 3.55 -2.60
CA PRO A 92 -13.64 4.64 -3.57
C PRO A 92 -12.61 4.36 -4.68
N GLU A 93 -12.70 5.11 -5.78
CA GLU A 93 -11.77 4.96 -6.92
C GLU A 93 -10.32 5.21 -6.51
N LYS A 94 -10.08 6.22 -5.66
CA LYS A 94 -8.75 6.55 -5.15
C LYS A 94 -8.05 5.36 -4.49
N PHE A 95 -8.81 4.46 -3.85
CA PHE A 95 -8.23 3.26 -3.26
C PHE A 95 -7.88 2.19 -4.30
N VAL A 96 -8.63 2.11 -5.42
CA VAL A 96 -8.28 1.26 -6.56
C VAL A 96 -7.00 1.76 -7.22
N ASP A 97 -6.89 3.07 -7.41
CA ASP A 97 -5.71 3.72 -7.99
C ASP A 97 -4.47 3.42 -7.16
N PHE A 98 -4.55 3.62 -5.83
CA PHE A 98 -3.45 3.32 -4.91
C PHE A 98 -2.97 1.87 -5.00
N ILE A 99 -3.88 0.90 -4.88
CA ILE A 99 -3.51 -0.52 -4.94
C ILE A 99 -2.95 -0.86 -6.32
N THR A 100 -3.54 -0.32 -7.39
CA THR A 100 -3.09 -0.57 -8.76
C THR A 100 -1.69 -0.03 -8.99
N GLU A 101 -1.46 1.23 -8.67
CA GLU A 101 -0.16 1.88 -8.81
C GLU A 101 0.90 1.12 -8.00
N CYS A 102 0.64 0.81 -6.73
CA CYS A 102 1.62 0.12 -5.91
C CYS A 102 1.94 -1.29 -6.44
N VAL A 103 0.92 -2.06 -6.83
CA VAL A 103 1.11 -3.42 -7.35
C VAL A 103 1.83 -3.41 -8.70
N ASP A 104 1.65 -2.40 -9.54
CA ASP A 104 2.35 -2.28 -10.82
C ASP A 104 3.84 -1.98 -10.65
N GLN A 105 4.23 -1.34 -9.55
CA GLN A 105 5.64 -1.08 -9.20
C GLN A 105 6.35 -2.28 -8.56
N VAL A 106 5.64 -3.37 -8.26
CA VAL A 106 6.22 -4.60 -7.70
C VAL A 106 6.75 -5.51 -8.80
N ASN A 107 8.08 -5.55 -8.95
CA ASN A 107 8.76 -6.40 -9.93
C ASN A 107 9.56 -7.53 -9.27
N ASP A 108 10.10 -7.29 -8.07
CA ASP A 108 10.88 -8.24 -7.28
C ASP A 108 10.50 -8.25 -5.78
N LYS A 109 11.23 -9.06 -5.00
CA LYS A 109 10.99 -9.27 -3.56
C LYS A 109 11.13 -7.96 -2.79
N GLU A 110 12.16 -7.19 -3.08
CA GLU A 110 12.48 -5.92 -2.42
C GLU A 110 11.38 -4.88 -2.67
N ASP A 111 10.91 -4.75 -3.92
CA ASP A 111 9.82 -3.83 -4.26
C ASP A 111 8.56 -4.12 -3.43
N PHE A 112 8.30 -5.40 -3.16
CA PHE A 112 7.14 -5.80 -2.37
C PHE A 112 7.36 -5.58 -0.88
N LEU A 113 8.39 -6.22 -0.30
CA LEU A 113 8.59 -6.28 1.15
C LEU A 113 9.12 -4.97 1.73
N ASP A 114 10.11 -4.38 1.07
CA ASP A 114 10.75 -3.13 1.51
C ASP A 114 10.08 -1.90 0.90
N GLY A 115 9.37 -2.06 -0.21
CA GLY A 115 8.64 -0.98 -0.87
C GLY A 115 7.17 -0.92 -0.47
N PHE A 116 6.33 -1.66 -1.20
CA PHE A 116 4.87 -1.57 -1.10
C PHE A 116 4.36 -1.84 0.32
N VAL A 117 4.81 -2.90 1.00
CA VAL A 117 4.34 -3.25 2.35
C VAL A 117 4.58 -2.09 3.34
N LYS A 118 5.78 -1.50 3.34
CA LYS A 118 6.15 -0.38 4.22
C LYS A 118 5.43 0.91 3.84
N HIS A 119 5.29 1.19 2.55
CA HIS A 119 4.51 2.34 2.07
C HIS A 119 3.04 2.24 2.53
N PHE A 120 2.43 1.06 2.38
CA PHE A 120 1.05 0.84 2.79
C PHE A 120 0.89 0.91 4.31
N GLU A 121 1.86 0.41 5.09
CA GLU A 121 1.88 0.59 6.55
C GLU A 121 1.87 2.06 6.96
N ALA A 122 2.69 2.89 6.32
CA ALA A 122 2.69 4.34 6.57
C ALA A 122 1.34 4.99 6.21
N VAL A 123 0.76 4.64 5.05
CA VAL A 123 -0.57 5.13 4.64
C VAL A 123 -1.64 4.77 5.67
N VAL A 124 -1.60 3.54 6.19
CA VAL A 124 -2.50 3.09 7.26
C VAL A 124 -2.31 3.91 8.52
N GLY A 125 -1.05 4.16 8.93
CA GLY A 125 -0.71 4.98 10.08
C GLY A 125 -1.28 6.41 9.98
N TYR A 126 -1.01 7.11 8.87
CA TYR A 126 -1.55 8.44 8.62
C TYR A 126 -3.07 8.45 8.55
N TYR A 127 -3.69 7.46 7.91
CA TYR A 127 -5.14 7.35 7.81
C TYR A 127 -5.78 7.25 9.20
N TYR A 128 -5.28 6.37 10.09
CA TYR A 128 -5.83 6.24 11.43
C TYR A 128 -5.50 7.42 12.36
N GLY A 129 -4.39 8.13 12.12
CA GLY A 129 -4.07 9.36 12.85
C GLY A 129 -5.00 10.53 12.51
N LYS A 130 -5.61 10.51 11.31
CA LYS A 130 -6.47 11.60 10.80
C LYS A 130 -7.96 11.27 10.83
N ALA A 131 -8.35 10.01 10.66
CA ALA A 131 -9.74 9.59 10.72
C ALA A 131 -10.24 9.68 12.17
N GLU A 132 -11.20 10.56 12.44
CA GLU A 132 -11.81 10.67 13.76
C GLU A 132 -12.71 9.45 13.99
N LYS A 133 -12.48 8.72 15.09
CA LYS A 133 -13.49 7.78 15.57
C LYS A 133 -14.64 8.59 16.16
N PHE A 134 -15.85 8.32 15.70
CA PHE A 134 -17.01 8.54 16.54
C PHE A 134 -16.98 7.45 17.62
N ASP A 135 -16.65 7.85 18.86
CA ASP A 135 -17.04 7.10 20.05
C ASP A 135 -18.56 7.26 20.29
#